data_AF-A0AAV5FBA2-F1
#
_entry.id   AF-A0AAV5FBA2-F1
#
_cell.length_a   1.000
_cell.length_b   1.000
_cell.length_c   1.000
_cell.angle_alpha   90.00
_cell.angle_beta   90.00
_cell.angle_gamma   90.00
#
_symmetry.space_group_name_H-M   'P 1'
#
loop_
_entity.id
_entity.type
_entity.pdbx_description
1 polymer ?
#
loop_
_entity_poly.entity_id
_entity_poly.type
_entity_poly.pdbx_seq_one_letter_code
_entity_poly.pdbx_strand_id
1 'polypeptide(L)'
;MAKMWNAMHRHHKSQYVIITAIRSFEVPPVPRETTDSHHHQTCELRDIVREWHMQFEKLMDNQKSYIRALNAWLKLNLIPIESNLKEKVSSPPRQVDPPIKHLLYAWHDQLERLPIELAKTAIKSFAEVINNIVNLQDEEVNLRRRCEETRRDLFRKKQQFEEWHQKYMERRAALGEDANPEAPEAQNLDPVEERRHAIEEVEIRLREEEGHHLRLAKQVREKSLANLRTHLPELFRNMADFAFFCHDMYNNLRKNAAGPKDEVQG
;
A
#
# COMPACT_ATOMS: atom_id res chain seq x y z
N MET A 1 -7.65 -24.01 13.99
CA MET A 1 -6.62 -22.95 13.98
C MET A 1 -5.21 -23.44 13.62
N ALA A 2 -4.64 -24.48 14.26
CA ALA A 2 -3.25 -24.92 13.97
C ALA A 2 -2.96 -25.23 12.48
N LYS A 3 -3.87 -25.90 11.78
CA LYS A 3 -3.73 -26.21 10.33
C LYS A 3 -3.71 -24.95 9.46
N MET A 4 -4.58 -23.98 9.75
CA MET A 4 -4.68 -22.70 9.04
C MET A 4 -3.38 -21.91 9.17
N TRP A 5 -2.87 -21.77 10.40
CA TRP A 5 -1.62 -21.02 10.65
C TRP A 5 -0.39 -21.71 10.06
N ASN A 6 -0.36 -23.05 10.01
CA ASN A 6 0.67 -23.78 9.27
C ASN A 6 0.64 -23.45 7.77
N ALA A 7 -0.54 -23.39 7.17
CA ALA A 7 -0.69 -23.00 5.77
C ALA A 7 -0.22 -21.56 5.54
N MET A 8 -0.64 -20.62 6.38
CA MET A 8 -0.18 -19.22 6.33
C MET A 8 1.34 -19.11 6.44
N HIS A 9 1.95 -19.83 7.39
CA HIS A 9 3.40 -19.86 7.55
C HIS A 9 4.11 -20.34 6.27
N ARG A 10 3.64 -21.44 5.68
CA ARG A 10 4.21 -21.98 4.43
C ARG A 10 4.13 -20.96 3.29
N HIS A 11 2.98 -20.30 3.12
CA HIS A 11 2.81 -19.30 2.07
C HIS A 11 3.71 -18.08 2.28
N HIS A 12 3.71 -17.48 3.48
CA HIS A 12 4.56 -16.33 3.77
C HIS A 12 6.06 -16.67 3.71
N LYS A 13 6.45 -17.88 4.13
CA LYS A 13 7.84 -18.34 3.99
C LYS A 13 8.23 -18.50 2.52
N SER A 14 7.35 -19.05 1.69
CA SER A 14 7.58 -19.17 0.25
C SER A 14 7.70 -17.79 -0.41
N GLN A 15 6.78 -16.86 -0.10
CA GLN A 15 6.85 -15.47 -0.56
C GLN A 15 8.17 -14.82 -0.13
N TYR A 16 8.57 -14.95 1.14
CA TYR A 16 9.85 -14.44 1.63
C TYR A 16 11.05 -14.96 0.82
N VAL A 17 11.10 -16.27 0.54
CA VAL A 17 12.18 -16.88 -0.26
C VAL A 17 12.19 -16.32 -1.68
N ILE A 18 11.03 -16.25 -2.34
CA ILE A 18 10.90 -15.73 -3.70
C ILE A 18 11.36 -14.26 -3.77
N ILE A 19 10.85 -13.40 -2.89
CA ILE A 19 11.19 -11.98 -2.88
C ILE A 19 12.69 -11.77 -2.57
N THR A 20 13.24 -12.54 -1.64
CA THR A 20 14.67 -12.46 -1.30
C THR A 20 15.54 -12.87 -2.48
N ALA A 21 15.15 -13.89 -3.24
CA ALA A 21 15.84 -14.28 -4.47
C ALA A 21 15.68 -13.22 -5.58
N ILE A 22 14.51 -12.58 -5.72
CA ILE A 22 14.32 -11.49 -6.70
C ILE A 22 15.21 -10.29 -6.39
N ARG A 23 15.50 -10.02 -5.11
CA ARG A 23 16.40 -8.92 -4.70
C ARG A 23 17.81 -9.06 -5.29
N SER A 24 18.30 -10.28 -5.52
CA SER A 24 19.62 -10.50 -6.13
C SER A 24 19.63 -10.35 -7.66
N PHE A 25 18.48 -10.19 -8.30
CA PHE A 25 18.44 -9.90 -9.74
C PHE A 25 18.60 -8.40 -9.99
N GLU A 26 19.63 -8.06 -10.75
CA GLU A 26 19.78 -6.74 -11.37
C GLU A 26 18.81 -6.65 -12.55
N VAL A 27 17.72 -5.91 -12.36
CA VAL A 27 16.88 -5.49 -13.48
C VAL A 27 17.60 -4.30 -14.13
N PRO A 28 17.90 -4.33 -15.44
CA PRO A 28 18.44 -3.18 -16.14
C PRO A 28 17.54 -1.97 -15.87
N PRO A 29 18.10 -0.79 -15.56
CA PRO A 29 17.32 0.42 -15.42
C PRO A 29 16.76 0.80 -16.78
N VAL A 30 15.64 0.21 -17.17
CA VAL A 30 14.86 0.68 -18.31
C VAL A 30 14.10 1.89 -17.78
N PRO A 31 14.36 3.11 -18.29
CA PRO A 31 13.54 4.26 -17.98
C PRO A 31 12.13 3.93 -18.46
N ARG A 32 11.24 3.64 -17.53
CA ARG A 32 9.82 3.39 -17.81
C ARG A 32 9.03 4.35 -16.96
N GLU A 33 8.31 5.21 -17.65
CA GLU A 33 7.32 6.09 -17.06
C GLU A 33 6.23 5.28 -16.35
N THR A 34 5.62 5.88 -15.35
CA THR A 34 4.44 5.35 -14.68
C THR A 34 3.25 5.47 -15.63
N THR A 35 2.85 4.36 -16.24
CA THR A 35 1.62 4.28 -17.03
C THR A 35 0.39 4.37 -16.11
N ASP A 36 -0.76 4.75 -16.67
CA ASP A 36 -2.02 4.80 -15.91
C ASP A 36 -2.37 3.43 -15.31
N SER A 37 -2.07 2.35 -16.03
CA SER A 37 -2.22 0.98 -15.53
C SER A 37 -1.29 0.68 -14.36
N HIS A 38 -0.02 1.08 -14.41
CA HIS A 38 0.91 0.88 -13.29
C HIS A 38 0.47 1.67 -12.05
N HIS A 39 0.02 2.91 -12.25
CA HIS A 39 -0.48 3.75 -11.17
C HIS A 39 -1.74 3.14 -10.53
N HIS A 40 -2.70 2.71 -11.34
CA HIS A 40 -3.91 2.04 -10.86
C HIS A 40 -3.59 0.78 -10.05
N GLN A 41 -2.71 -0.10 -10.56
CA GLN A 41 -2.29 -1.31 -9.84
C GLN A 41 -1.61 -1.00 -8.51
N THR A 42 -0.85 0.10 -8.43
CA THR A 42 -0.19 0.52 -7.19
C THR A 42 -1.22 1.02 -6.17
N CYS A 43 -2.23 1.76 -6.63
CA CYS A 43 -3.38 2.16 -5.80
C CYS A 43 -4.19 0.95 -5.31
N GLU A 44 -4.48 -0.03 -6.17
CA GLU A 44 -5.16 -1.27 -5.76
C GLU A 44 -4.34 -2.02 -4.72
N LEU A 45 -3.02 -2.14 -4.91
CA LEU A 45 -2.13 -2.77 -3.92
C LEU A 45 -2.18 -2.04 -2.58
N ARG A 46 -2.16 -0.71 -2.56
CA ARG A 46 -2.28 0.10 -1.33
C ARG A 46 -3.57 -0.26 -0.60
N ASP A 47 -4.68 -0.30 -1.32
CA ASP A 47 -6.01 -0.51 -0.74
C ASP A 47 -6.16 -1.94 -0.21
N ILE A 48 -5.63 -2.94 -0.94
CA ILE A 48 -5.57 -4.34 -0.49
C ILE A 48 -4.73 -4.48 0.78
N VAL A 49 -3.56 -3.82 0.87
CA VAL A 49 -2.70 -3.91 2.06
C VAL A 49 -3.35 -3.22 3.27
N ARG A 50 -4.03 -2.09 3.06
CA ARG A 50 -4.81 -1.42 4.12
C ARG A 50 -5.96 -2.29 4.62
N GLU A 51 -6.69 -2.91 3.70
CA GLU A 51 -7.76 -3.84 4.04
C GLU A 51 -7.21 -5.05 4.80
N TRP A 52 -6.08 -5.61 4.35
CA TRP A 52 -5.41 -6.71 5.04
C TRP A 52 -5.03 -6.33 6.47
N HIS A 53 -4.45 -5.14 6.70
CA HIS A 53 -4.14 -4.65 8.03
C HIS A 53 -5.39 -4.59 8.93
N MET A 54 -6.48 -3.98 8.44
CA MET A 54 -7.73 -3.85 9.19
C MET A 54 -8.35 -5.22 9.51
N GLN A 55 -8.37 -6.14 8.54
CA GLN A 55 -8.96 -7.47 8.75
C GLN A 55 -8.10 -8.33 9.68
N PHE A 56 -6.78 -8.19 9.61
CA PHE A 56 -5.88 -8.84 10.55
C PHE A 56 -6.11 -8.35 11.98
N GLU A 57 -6.24 -7.05 12.17
CA GLU A 57 -6.56 -6.46 13.47
C GLU A 57 -7.90 -6.98 14.02
N LYS A 58 -8.97 -6.91 13.22
CA LYS A 58 -10.28 -7.44 13.60
C LYS A 58 -10.21 -8.93 13.97
N LEU A 59 -9.48 -9.74 13.20
CA LEU A 59 -9.32 -11.17 13.48
C LEU A 59 -8.69 -11.40 14.86
N MET A 60 -7.61 -10.68 15.18
CA MET A 60 -6.90 -10.87 16.44
C MET A 60 -7.69 -10.35 17.64
N ASP A 61 -8.35 -9.19 17.49
CA ASP A 61 -9.15 -8.60 18.55
C ASP A 61 -10.40 -9.45 18.85
N ASN A 62 -11.03 -10.01 17.82
CA ASN A 62 -12.15 -10.93 17.97
C ASN A 62 -11.72 -12.24 18.65
N GLN A 63 -10.55 -12.79 18.30
CA GLN A 63 -10.03 -13.98 19.00
C GLN A 63 -9.80 -13.70 20.48
N LYS A 64 -9.16 -12.58 20.84
CA LYS A 64 -8.95 -12.21 22.24
C LYS A 64 -10.27 -12.00 22.97
N SER A 65 -11.19 -11.25 22.38
CA SER A 65 -12.50 -10.95 22.96
C SER A 65 -13.33 -12.20 23.19
N TYR A 66 -13.33 -13.13 22.23
CA TYR A 66 -14.02 -14.41 22.36
C TYR A 66 -13.49 -15.23 23.55
N ILE A 67 -12.17 -15.36 23.69
CA ILE A 67 -11.57 -16.10 24.81
C ILE A 67 -11.81 -15.42 26.15
N ARG A 68 -11.78 -14.08 26.21
CA ARG A 68 -12.14 -13.34 27.43
C ARG A 68 -13.60 -13.57 27.82
N ALA A 69 -14.52 -13.55 26.84
CA ALA A 69 -15.94 -13.81 27.08
C ALA A 69 -16.18 -15.25 27.58
N LEU A 70 -15.53 -16.26 27.00
CA LEU A 70 -15.62 -17.64 27.48
C LEU A 70 -15.09 -17.80 28.91
N ASN A 71 -13.98 -17.14 29.24
CA ASN A 71 -13.43 -17.17 30.60
C ASN A 71 -14.33 -16.46 31.62
N ALA A 72 -14.94 -15.34 31.24
CA ALA A 72 -15.93 -14.65 32.08
C ALA A 72 -17.18 -15.51 32.31
N TRP A 73 -17.70 -16.14 31.23
CA TRP A 73 -18.80 -17.09 31.33
C TRP A 73 -18.46 -18.26 32.24
N LEU A 74 -17.27 -18.87 32.09
CA LEU A 74 -16.84 -19.96 32.96
C LEU A 74 -16.83 -19.54 34.43
N LYS A 75 -16.26 -18.36 34.75
CA LYS A 75 -16.24 -17.84 36.13
C LYS A 75 -17.65 -17.72 36.71
N LEU A 76 -18.62 -17.20 35.95
CA LEU A 76 -20.01 -17.07 36.41
C LEU A 76 -20.69 -18.42 36.67
N ASN A 77 -20.35 -19.45 35.89
CA ASN A 77 -20.92 -20.80 36.07
C ASN A 77 -20.22 -21.63 37.15
N LEU A 78 -19.04 -21.19 37.62
CA LEU A 78 -18.29 -21.85 38.69
C LEU A 78 -18.64 -21.34 40.09
N ILE A 79 -19.30 -20.19 40.20
CA ILE A 79 -19.82 -19.67 41.47
C ILE A 79 -21.03 -20.55 41.84
N PRO A 80 -20.99 -21.29 42.96
CA PRO A 80 -22.17 -21.99 43.42
C PRO A 80 -23.28 -20.98 43.67
N ILE A 81 -24.46 -21.18 43.09
CA ILE A 81 -25.63 -20.42 43.50
C ILE A 81 -25.88 -20.82 44.96
N GLU A 82 -25.68 -19.89 45.89
CA GLU A 82 -26.03 -20.07 47.30
C GLU A 82 -27.53 -20.36 47.36
N SER A 83 -27.89 -21.64 47.36
CA SER A 83 -29.25 -22.08 47.64
C SER A 83 -29.50 -21.75 49.10
N ASN A 84 -30.28 -20.71 49.36
CA ASN A 84 -30.79 -20.34 50.69
C ASN A 84 -31.79 -21.38 51.26
N LEU A 85 -31.50 -22.66 51.10
CA LEU A 85 -32.25 -23.76 51.69
C LEU A 85 -31.39 -24.32 52.82
N LYS A 86 -31.87 -24.03 54.03
CA LYS A 86 -31.42 -24.55 55.32
C LYS A 86 -31.18 -26.06 55.23
N GLU A 87 -29.97 -26.49 54.90
CA GLU A 87 -29.56 -27.86 55.12
C GLU A 87 -28.14 -27.88 55.66
N LYS A 88 -28.05 -28.31 56.92
CA LYS A 88 -26.80 -28.53 57.63
C LYS A 88 -26.02 -29.62 56.89
N VAL A 89 -25.12 -29.25 56.00
CA VAL A 89 -24.18 -30.19 55.38
C VAL A 89 -22.76 -29.74 55.72
N SER A 90 -22.12 -30.51 56.60
CA SER A 90 -20.76 -30.37 57.11
C SER A 90 -19.68 -30.74 56.08
N SER A 91 -19.88 -30.38 54.81
CA SER A 91 -18.95 -30.67 53.72
C SER A 91 -18.48 -29.36 53.08
N PRO A 92 -17.16 -29.13 52.93
CA PRO A 92 -16.65 -28.00 52.16
C PRO A 92 -17.28 -27.99 50.76
N PRO A 93 -17.59 -26.82 50.18
CA PRO A 93 -18.12 -26.74 48.82
C PRO A 93 -17.19 -27.52 47.88
N ARG A 94 -17.72 -28.53 47.17
CA ARG A 94 -16.93 -29.21 46.13
C ARG A 94 -16.51 -28.17 45.10
N GLN A 95 -15.20 -27.90 45.01
CA GLN A 95 -14.67 -27.08 43.93
C GLN A 95 -15.00 -27.79 42.61
N VAL A 96 -15.84 -27.16 41.79
CA VAL A 96 -16.14 -27.65 40.44
C VAL A 96 -14.91 -27.31 39.58
N ASP A 97 -14.19 -28.33 39.12
CA ASP A 97 -13.06 -28.17 38.21
C ASP A 97 -13.40 -28.78 36.85
N PRO A 98 -14.08 -28.02 35.97
CA PRO A 98 -14.55 -28.58 34.72
C PRO A 98 -13.34 -28.80 33.78
N PRO A 99 -13.31 -29.91 33.02
CA PRO A 99 -12.18 -30.25 32.15
C PRO A 99 -11.76 -29.14 31.16
N ILE A 100 -12.70 -28.28 30.77
CA ILE A 100 -12.46 -27.17 29.84
C ILE A 100 -11.67 -25.99 30.45
N LYS A 101 -11.66 -25.86 31.78
CA LYS A 101 -11.06 -24.71 32.49
C LYS A 101 -9.57 -24.54 32.18
N HIS A 102 -8.82 -25.64 32.23
CA HIS A 102 -7.38 -25.61 31.95
C HIS A 102 -7.11 -25.15 30.51
N LEU A 103 -7.88 -25.65 29.55
CA LEU A 103 -7.77 -25.25 28.15
C LEU A 103 -8.05 -23.75 27.95
N LEU A 104 -9.12 -23.21 28.55
CA LEU A 104 -9.47 -21.79 28.39
C LEU A 104 -8.46 -20.84 29.02
N TYR A 105 -7.87 -21.22 30.16
CA TYR A 105 -6.80 -20.44 30.80
C TYR A 105 -5.49 -20.52 30.02
N ALA A 106 -5.08 -21.72 29.58
CA ALA A 106 -3.90 -21.88 28.75
C ALA A 106 -4.04 -21.14 27.41
N TRP A 107 -5.22 -21.21 26.78
CA TRP A 107 -5.47 -20.50 25.53
C TRP A 107 -5.42 -18.99 25.74
N HIS A 108 -6.03 -18.48 26.82
CA HIS A 108 -5.96 -17.06 27.14
C HIS A 108 -4.52 -16.57 27.34
N ASP A 109 -3.74 -17.24 28.19
CA ASP A 109 -2.34 -16.86 28.48
C ASP A 109 -1.50 -16.85 27.20
N GLN A 110 -1.57 -17.94 26.42
CA GLN A 110 -0.75 -18.04 25.22
C GLN A 110 -1.15 -17.03 24.15
N LEU A 111 -2.44 -16.72 24.00
CA LEU A 111 -2.93 -15.74 23.04
C LEU A 111 -2.49 -14.31 23.39
N GLU A 112 -2.39 -13.96 24.68
CA GLU A 112 -1.87 -12.66 25.12
C GLU A 112 -0.35 -12.53 24.90
N ARG A 113 0.38 -13.65 24.85
CA ARG A 113 1.83 -13.69 24.61
C ARG A 113 2.24 -13.64 23.13
N LEU A 114 1.28 -13.75 22.21
CA LEU A 114 1.59 -13.68 20.78
C LEU A 114 2.10 -12.28 20.38
N PRO A 115 3.06 -12.19 19.45
CA PRO A 115 3.60 -10.92 18.96
C PRO A 115 2.67 -10.24 17.95
N ILE A 116 1.42 -10.01 18.34
CA ILE A 116 0.37 -9.43 17.47
C ILE A 116 0.73 -8.02 17.03
N GLU A 117 1.21 -7.18 17.95
CA GLU A 117 1.56 -5.79 17.64
C GLU A 117 2.72 -5.66 16.65
N LEU A 118 3.68 -6.60 16.68
CA LEU A 118 4.76 -6.64 15.71
C LEU A 118 4.22 -6.95 14.29
N ALA A 119 3.31 -7.92 14.18
CA ALA A 119 2.67 -8.25 12.91
C ALA A 119 1.78 -7.11 12.39
N LYS A 120 0.94 -6.50 13.26
CA LYS A 120 0.13 -5.32 12.91
C LYS A 120 1.01 -4.19 12.37
N THR A 121 2.08 -3.85 13.11
CA THR A 121 3.02 -2.79 12.73
C THR A 121 3.72 -3.09 11.41
N ALA A 122 4.12 -4.35 11.15
CA ALA A 122 4.74 -4.73 9.89
C ALA A 122 3.82 -4.48 8.68
N ILE A 123 2.55 -4.89 8.77
CA ILE A 123 1.58 -4.66 7.68
C ILE A 123 1.30 -3.15 7.52
N LYS A 124 1.09 -2.44 8.63
CA LYS A 124 0.82 -0.98 8.60
C LYS A 124 1.98 -0.21 7.98
N SER A 125 3.22 -0.46 8.43
CA SER A 125 4.41 0.20 7.89
C SER A 125 4.57 -0.08 6.40
N PHE A 126 4.27 -1.31 5.94
CA PHE A 126 4.27 -1.62 4.52
C PHE A 126 3.18 -0.86 3.74
N ALA A 127 1.98 -0.69 4.32
CA ALA A 127 0.93 0.13 3.72
C ALA A 127 1.38 1.58 3.49
N GLU A 128 2.11 2.16 4.46
CA GLU A 128 2.68 3.51 4.33
C GLU A 128 3.74 3.59 3.24
N VAL A 129 4.57 2.54 3.10
CA VAL A 129 5.55 2.44 2.01
C VAL A 129 4.85 2.46 0.65
N ILE A 130 3.78 1.70 0.47
CA ILE A 130 3.01 1.72 -0.79
C ILE A 130 2.33 3.07 -1.00
N ASN A 131 1.78 3.68 0.05
CA ASN A 131 1.19 5.02 -0.04
C ASN A 131 2.20 6.07 -0.52
N ASN A 132 3.44 6.00 -0.03
CA ASN A 132 4.51 6.88 -0.51
C ASN A 132 4.85 6.65 -1.99
N ILE A 133 4.81 5.39 -2.45
CA ILE A 133 5.00 5.09 -3.88
C ILE A 133 3.87 5.69 -4.72
N VAL A 134 2.61 5.60 -4.25
CA VAL A 134 1.47 6.22 -4.94
C VAL A 134 1.67 7.73 -5.05
N ASN A 135 2.06 8.41 -3.97
CA ASN A 135 2.30 9.86 -4.00
C ASN A 135 3.38 10.26 -5.01
N LEU A 136 4.49 9.49 -5.07
CA LEU A 136 5.55 9.70 -6.06
C LEU A 136 5.04 9.53 -7.50
N GLN A 137 4.19 8.52 -7.73
CA GLN A 137 3.57 8.29 -9.03
C GLN A 137 2.57 9.40 -9.39
N ASP A 138 1.81 9.92 -8.43
CA ASP A 138 0.89 11.04 -8.64
C ASP A 138 1.63 12.29 -9.11
N GLU A 139 2.77 12.61 -8.49
CA GLU A 139 3.63 13.72 -8.91
C GLU A 139 4.08 13.57 -10.37
N GLU A 140 4.53 12.37 -10.76
CA GLU A 140 4.95 12.07 -12.13
C GLU A 140 3.79 12.18 -13.13
N VAL A 141 2.65 11.54 -12.84
CA VAL A 141 1.47 11.52 -13.70
C VAL A 141 0.89 12.93 -13.88
N ASN A 142 0.88 13.75 -12.83
CA ASN A 142 0.43 15.13 -12.90
C ASN A 142 1.36 15.98 -13.77
N LEU A 143 2.68 15.80 -13.65
CA LEU A 143 3.64 16.48 -14.50
C LEU A 143 3.51 16.05 -15.96
N ARG A 144 3.30 14.75 -16.23
CA ARG A 144 3.03 14.25 -17.58
C ARG A 144 1.81 14.91 -18.20
N ARG A 145 0.71 15.01 -17.43
CA ARG A 145 -0.53 15.69 -17.86
C ARG A 145 -0.27 17.16 -18.21
N ARG A 146 0.54 17.86 -17.40
CA ARG A 146 0.95 19.24 -17.68
C ARG A 146 1.77 19.36 -18.96
N CYS A 147 2.72 18.46 -19.22
CA CYS A 147 3.45 18.41 -20.48
C CYS A 147 2.50 18.24 -21.68
N GLU A 148 1.50 17.36 -21.56
CA GLU A 148 0.48 17.17 -22.61
C GLU A 148 -0.38 18.42 -22.84
N GLU A 149 -0.75 19.13 -21.78
CA GLU A 149 -1.48 20.40 -21.85
C GLU A 149 -0.65 21.48 -22.55
N THR A 150 0.61 21.68 -22.15
CA THR A 150 1.54 22.61 -22.80
C THR A 150 1.75 22.25 -24.28
N ARG A 151 1.86 20.96 -24.61
CA ARG A 151 1.99 20.50 -26.00
C ARG A 151 0.74 20.82 -26.84
N ARG A 152 -0.46 20.67 -26.26
CA ARG A 152 -1.73 21.03 -26.93
C ARG A 152 -1.83 22.55 -27.12
N ASP A 153 -1.41 23.35 -26.15
CA ASP A 153 -1.35 24.82 -26.28
C ASP A 153 -0.38 25.25 -27.38
N LEU A 154 0.82 24.67 -27.41
CA LEU A 154 1.81 24.91 -28.46
C LEU A 154 1.25 24.61 -29.85
N PHE A 155 0.62 23.44 -30.02
CA PHE A 155 0.00 23.06 -31.29
C PHE A 155 -1.05 24.08 -31.75
N ARG A 156 -1.93 24.51 -30.83
CA ARG A 156 -2.96 25.53 -31.14
C ARG A 156 -2.34 26.87 -31.52
N LYS A 157 -1.32 27.33 -30.80
CA LYS A 157 -0.62 28.58 -31.11
C LYS A 157 0.07 28.56 -32.47
N LYS A 158 0.72 27.43 -32.82
CA LYS A 158 1.32 27.24 -34.15
C LYS A 158 0.27 27.30 -35.26
N GLN A 159 -0.84 26.59 -35.11
CA GLN A 159 -1.93 26.61 -36.09
C GLN A 159 -2.51 28.03 -36.26
N GLN A 160 -2.78 28.73 -35.15
CA GLN A 160 -3.28 30.11 -35.19
C GLN A 160 -2.29 31.07 -35.86
N PHE A 161 -0.99 30.88 -35.62
CA PHE A 161 0.04 31.66 -36.27
C PHE A 161 0.11 31.41 -37.77
N GLU A 162 0.05 30.16 -38.22
CA GLU A 162 0.04 29.82 -39.65
C GLU A 162 -1.16 30.46 -40.37
N GLU A 163 -2.36 30.33 -39.82
CA GLU A 163 -3.58 30.93 -40.37
C GLU A 163 -3.51 32.47 -40.40
N TRP A 164 -3.00 33.08 -39.34
CA TRP A 164 -2.83 34.53 -39.26
C TRP A 164 -1.77 35.02 -40.25
N HIS A 165 -0.62 34.33 -40.31
CA HIS A 165 0.50 34.67 -41.17
C HIS A 165 0.11 34.56 -42.64
N GLN A 166 -0.64 33.54 -43.03
CA GLN A 166 -1.16 33.42 -44.41
C GLN A 166 -2.03 34.64 -44.78
N LYS A 167 -3.01 34.98 -43.94
CA LYS A 167 -3.88 36.16 -44.17
C LYS A 167 -3.10 37.48 -44.18
N TYR A 168 -2.08 37.59 -43.34
CA TYR A 168 -1.19 38.76 -43.28
C TYR A 168 -0.40 38.92 -44.59
N MET A 169 0.17 37.82 -45.09
CA MET A 169 0.90 37.81 -46.36
C MET A 169 -0.02 38.10 -47.56
N GLU A 170 -1.23 37.52 -47.59
CA GLU A 170 -2.24 37.80 -48.63
C GLU A 170 -2.63 39.29 -48.66
N ARG A 171 -2.86 39.92 -47.51
CA ARG A 171 -3.14 41.36 -47.42
C ARG A 171 -1.96 42.22 -47.88
N ARG A 172 -0.74 41.85 -47.49
CA ARG A 172 0.48 42.55 -47.88
C ARG A 172 0.72 42.45 -49.39
N ALA A 173 0.47 41.28 -49.98
CA ALA A 173 0.54 41.07 -51.43
C ALA A 173 -0.52 41.88 -52.20
N ALA A 174 -1.73 42.03 -51.62
CA ALA A 174 -2.81 42.81 -52.22
C ALA A 174 -2.61 44.34 -52.16
N LEU A 175 -1.77 44.85 -51.24
CA LEU A 175 -1.53 46.29 -51.05
C LEU A 175 -0.50 46.88 -52.03
N GLY A 176 0.28 46.06 -52.73
CA GLY A 176 1.25 46.52 -53.73
C GLY A 176 2.43 47.33 -53.14
N GLU A 177 3.52 47.41 -53.88
CA GLU A 177 4.82 48.00 -53.48
C GLU A 177 4.83 49.55 -53.44
N ASP A 178 3.67 50.21 -53.27
CA ASP A 178 3.50 51.66 -53.46
C ASP A 178 3.02 52.39 -52.18
N ALA A 179 3.62 52.04 -51.04
CA ALA A 179 3.43 52.76 -49.78
C ALA A 179 4.63 53.69 -49.52
N ASN A 180 4.38 54.98 -49.77
CA ASN A 180 5.15 56.17 -49.41
C ASN A 180 6.35 55.97 -48.41
N PRO A 181 7.60 56.32 -48.79
CA PRO A 181 8.79 56.11 -47.94
C PRO A 181 8.92 57.01 -46.69
N GLU A 182 7.97 57.91 -46.41
CA GLU A 182 8.09 58.96 -45.38
C GLU A 182 7.18 58.79 -44.15
N ALA A 183 6.71 57.57 -43.83
CA ALA A 183 6.12 57.33 -42.51
C ALA A 183 7.23 57.08 -41.49
N PRO A 184 7.25 57.75 -40.31
CA PRO A 184 8.30 57.54 -39.33
C PRO A 184 8.29 56.06 -38.94
N GLU A 185 9.45 55.42 -39.09
CA GLU A 185 9.75 54.05 -38.64
C GLU A 185 9.48 53.97 -37.13
N ALA A 186 8.20 53.84 -36.78
CA ALA A 186 7.78 53.63 -35.42
C ALA A 186 8.40 52.30 -34.98
N GLN A 187 9.07 52.36 -33.84
CA GLN A 187 9.76 51.30 -33.10
C GLN A 187 8.84 50.14 -32.67
N ASN A 188 7.93 49.69 -33.54
CA ASN A 188 7.07 48.55 -33.31
C ASN A 188 7.81 47.32 -33.83
N LEU A 189 8.14 46.39 -32.93
CA LEU A 189 8.56 45.04 -33.32
C LEU A 189 7.61 44.51 -34.39
N ASP A 190 8.16 43.84 -35.41
CA ASP A 190 7.38 43.17 -36.44
C ASP A 190 6.34 42.27 -35.75
N PRO A 191 5.02 42.47 -35.97
CA PRO A 191 3.95 41.65 -35.37
C PRO A 191 4.08 40.15 -35.67
N VAL A 192 4.89 39.80 -36.67
CA VAL A 192 5.28 38.42 -36.96
C VAL A 192 6.31 37.91 -35.94
N GLU A 193 7.35 38.70 -35.65
CA GLU A 193 8.40 38.36 -34.67
C GLU A 193 7.85 38.26 -33.25
N GLU A 194 6.94 39.16 -32.85
CA GLU A 194 6.26 39.06 -31.54
C GLU A 194 5.52 37.73 -31.38
N ARG A 195 4.76 37.31 -32.41
CA ARG A 195 4.04 36.02 -32.38
C ARG A 195 4.98 34.82 -32.44
N ARG A 196 6.11 34.92 -33.16
CA ARG A 196 7.14 33.87 -33.15
C ARG A 196 7.76 33.72 -31.76
N HIS A 197 8.12 34.83 -31.11
CA HIS A 197 8.64 34.79 -29.75
C HIS A 197 7.66 34.15 -28.77
N ALA A 198 6.36 34.45 -28.88
CA ALA A 198 5.35 33.82 -28.04
C ALA A 198 5.21 32.30 -28.26
N ILE A 199 5.46 31.79 -29.47
CA ILE A 199 5.52 30.34 -29.74
C ILE A 199 6.80 29.76 -29.16
N GLU A 200 7.93 30.42 -29.39
CA GLU A 200 9.25 29.99 -28.90
C GLU A 200 9.29 29.88 -27.37
N GLU A 201 8.67 30.82 -26.66
CA GLU A 201 8.54 30.77 -25.20
C GLU A 201 7.81 29.50 -24.73
N VAL A 202 6.72 29.13 -25.40
CA VAL A 202 5.96 27.91 -25.08
C VAL A 202 6.76 26.66 -25.45
N GLU A 203 7.54 26.68 -26.53
CA GLU A 203 8.44 25.56 -26.88
C GLU A 203 9.54 25.36 -25.85
N ILE A 204 10.17 26.44 -25.37
CA ILE A 204 11.19 26.38 -24.32
C ILE A 204 10.57 25.79 -23.06
N ARG A 205 9.41 26.31 -22.64
CA ARG A 205 8.67 25.78 -21.48
C ARG A 205 8.37 24.28 -21.62
N LEU A 206 7.89 23.84 -22.78
CA LEU A 206 7.61 22.42 -23.02
C LEU A 206 8.87 21.56 -22.89
N ARG A 207 10.00 22.00 -23.49
CA ARG A 207 11.27 21.27 -23.41
C ARG A 207 11.77 21.13 -21.97
N GLU A 208 11.62 22.19 -21.17
CA GLU A 208 12.00 22.17 -19.75
C GLU A 208 11.10 21.22 -18.93
N GLU A 209 9.78 21.28 -19.14
CA GLU A 209 8.80 20.41 -18.48
C GLU A 209 9.04 18.94 -18.83
N GLU A 210 9.27 18.62 -20.10
CA GLU A 210 9.61 17.26 -20.56
C GLU A 210 10.94 16.77 -19.98
N GLY A 211 11.96 17.63 -19.92
CA GLY A 211 13.23 17.31 -19.28
C GLY A 211 13.11 17.09 -17.76
N HIS A 212 12.19 17.79 -17.09
CA HIS A 212 11.87 17.53 -15.69
C HIS A 212 11.12 16.20 -15.51
N HIS A 213 10.14 15.93 -16.36
CA HIS A 213 9.36 14.69 -16.35
C HIS A 213 10.25 13.46 -16.50
N LEU A 214 11.17 13.44 -17.46
CA LEU A 214 12.09 12.31 -17.67
C LEU A 214 12.95 12.02 -16.43
N ARG A 215 13.42 13.07 -15.74
CA ARG A 215 14.21 12.93 -14.50
C ARG A 215 13.34 12.39 -13.35
N LEU A 216 12.12 12.92 -13.22
CA LEU A 216 11.19 12.50 -12.19
C LEU A 216 10.76 11.04 -12.39
N ALA A 217 10.40 10.63 -13.61
CA ALA A 217 10.04 9.25 -13.94
C ALA A 217 11.13 8.24 -13.55
N LYS A 218 12.40 8.57 -13.85
CA LYS A 218 13.54 7.76 -13.42
C LYS A 218 13.62 7.67 -11.89
N GLN A 219 13.49 8.80 -11.20
CA GLN A 219 13.56 8.85 -9.74
C GLN A 219 12.42 8.07 -9.08
N VAL A 220 11.19 8.20 -9.58
CA VAL A 220 10.02 7.47 -9.09
C VAL A 220 10.26 5.97 -9.25
N ARG A 221 10.76 5.52 -10.41
CA ARG A 221 11.07 4.12 -10.65
C ARG A 221 12.11 3.57 -9.69
N GLU A 222 13.22 4.29 -9.52
CA GLU A 222 14.32 3.91 -8.63
C GLU A 222 13.86 3.82 -7.16
N LYS A 223 13.17 4.86 -6.66
CA LYS A 223 12.64 4.89 -5.30
C LYS A 223 11.61 3.80 -5.05
N SER A 224 10.68 3.58 -5.99
CA SER A 224 9.67 2.53 -5.89
C SER A 224 10.29 1.16 -5.77
N LEU A 225 11.27 0.86 -6.64
CA LEU A 225 11.97 -0.42 -6.62
C LEU A 225 12.79 -0.60 -5.33
N ALA A 226 13.49 0.43 -4.88
CA ALA A 226 14.28 0.40 -3.65
C ALA A 226 13.40 0.15 -2.42
N ASN A 227 12.26 0.83 -2.33
CA ASN A 227 11.28 0.66 -1.26
C ASN A 227 10.73 -0.77 -1.24
N LEU A 228 10.28 -1.29 -2.39
CA LEU A 228 9.75 -2.66 -2.48
C LEU A 228 10.82 -3.72 -2.14
N ARG A 229 12.05 -3.56 -2.65
CA ARG A 229 13.17 -4.48 -2.37
C ARG A 229 13.56 -4.51 -0.90
N THR A 230 13.40 -3.39 -0.20
CA THR A 230 13.74 -3.28 1.23
C THR A 230 12.64 -3.87 2.10
N HIS A 231 11.38 -3.49 1.84
CA HIS A 231 10.30 -3.73 2.80
C HIS A 231 9.49 -5.01 2.56
N LEU A 232 9.36 -5.51 1.32
CA LEU A 232 8.66 -6.77 1.06
C LEU A 232 9.28 -7.98 1.79
N PRO A 233 10.62 -8.20 1.79
CA PRO A 233 11.20 -9.31 2.54
C PRO A 233 10.91 -9.21 4.04
N GLU A 234 11.02 -8.01 4.61
CA GLU A 234 10.78 -7.81 6.04
C GLU A 234 9.33 -8.07 6.41
N LEU A 235 8.38 -7.62 5.60
CA LEU A 235 6.96 -7.91 5.79
C LEU A 235 6.71 -9.42 5.81
N PHE A 236 7.14 -10.15 4.78
CA PHE A 236 6.88 -11.59 4.69
C PHE A 236 7.62 -12.40 5.76
N ARG A 237 8.81 -11.97 6.18
CA ARG A 237 9.50 -12.56 7.33
C ARG A 237 8.66 -12.42 8.60
N ASN A 238 8.24 -11.20 8.94
CA ASN A 238 7.41 -10.96 10.12
C ASN A 238 6.11 -11.77 10.10
N MET A 239 5.44 -11.84 8.95
CA MET A 239 4.21 -12.63 8.82
C MET A 239 4.45 -14.15 8.87
N ALA A 240 5.57 -14.64 8.33
CA ALA A 240 5.94 -16.03 8.45
C ALA A 240 6.24 -16.40 9.91
N ASP A 241 6.99 -15.57 10.62
CA ASP A 241 7.34 -15.80 12.03
C ASP A 241 6.08 -15.73 12.91
N PHE A 242 5.22 -14.73 12.70
CA PHE A 242 3.94 -14.63 13.40
C PHE A 242 3.05 -15.86 13.17
N ALA A 243 2.91 -16.30 11.92
CA ALA A 243 2.12 -17.48 11.58
C ALA A 243 2.72 -18.76 12.21
N PHE A 244 4.05 -18.85 12.31
CA PHE A 244 4.73 -19.94 13.02
C PHE A 244 4.39 -19.93 14.52
N PHE A 245 4.48 -18.78 15.20
CA PHE A 245 4.12 -18.67 16.61
C PHE A 245 2.66 -19.05 16.86
N CYS A 246 1.74 -18.59 15.99
CA CYS A 246 0.34 -18.98 16.07
C CYS A 246 0.16 -20.50 15.85
N HIS A 247 0.84 -21.07 14.85
CA HIS A 247 0.79 -22.50 14.59
C HIS A 247 1.24 -23.29 15.82
N ASP A 248 2.42 -22.99 16.35
CA ASP A 248 3.02 -23.68 17.49
C ASP A 248 2.13 -23.59 18.73
N MET A 249 1.66 -22.37 19.06
CA MET A 249 0.69 -22.14 20.13
C MET A 249 -0.52 -23.07 20.01
N TYR A 250 -1.24 -23.02 18.87
CA TYR A 250 -2.45 -23.83 18.68
C TYR A 250 -2.16 -25.33 18.65
N ASN A 251 -0.95 -25.73 18.23
CA ASN A 251 -0.55 -27.14 18.22
C ASN A 251 -0.26 -27.64 19.64
N ASN A 252 0.36 -26.80 20.48
CA ASN A 252 0.63 -27.09 21.88
C ASN A 252 -0.66 -27.11 22.71
N LEU A 253 -1.59 -26.17 22.50
CA LEU A 253 -2.93 -26.22 23.11
C LEU A 253 -3.65 -27.54 22.80
N ARG A 254 -3.60 -28.00 21.54
CA ARG A 254 -4.21 -29.27 21.13
C ARG A 254 -3.59 -30.47 21.84
N LYS A 255 -2.26 -30.50 21.99
CA LYS A 255 -1.56 -31.59 22.68
C LYS A 255 -1.92 -31.61 24.17
N ASN A 256 -1.92 -30.44 24.81
CA ASN A 256 -2.23 -30.31 26.24
C ASN A 256 -3.69 -30.62 26.55
N ALA A 257 -4.61 -30.36 25.62
CA ALA A 257 -6.02 -30.72 25.74
C ALA A 257 -6.29 -32.23 25.58
N ALA A 258 -5.38 -32.99 24.97
CA ALA A 258 -5.61 -34.41 24.64
C ALA A 258 -5.36 -35.38 25.80
N GLY A 259 -4.86 -34.93 26.96
CA GLY A 259 -4.52 -35.77 28.11
C GLY A 259 -3.36 -36.76 27.85
N PRO A 260 -2.72 -37.32 28.89
CA PRO A 260 -1.84 -38.46 28.71
C PRO A 260 -2.67 -39.63 28.19
N LYS A 261 -2.25 -40.27 27.08
CA LYS A 261 -2.85 -41.54 26.66
C LYS A 261 -2.59 -42.55 27.77
N ASP A 262 -3.63 -43.18 28.30
CA ASP A 262 -3.49 -44.34 29.16
C ASP A 262 -2.66 -45.38 28.41
N GLU A 263 -1.38 -45.51 28.79
CA GLU A 263 -0.58 -46.68 28.46
C GLU A 263 -1.19 -47.84 29.23
N VAL A 264 -2.10 -48.54 28.55
CA VAL A 264 -2.59 -49.85 28.94
C VAL A 264 -1.38 -50.77 29.00
N GLN A 265 -0.89 -51.02 30.22
CA GLN A 265 0.00 -52.14 30.52
C GLN A 265 -0.75 -53.42 30.17
N GLY A 266 -0.27 -54.11 29.15
CA GLY A 266 -0.56 -55.51 28.86
C GLY A 266 0.69 -56.33 29.15
#